data_AF-A0A523YNM7-F1
#
_entry.id   AF-A0A523YNM7-F1
#
_cell.length_a   1.000
_cell.length_b   1.000
_cell.length_c   1.000
_cell.angle_alpha   90.00
_cell.angle_beta   90.00
_cell.angle_gamma   90.00
#
_symmetry.space_group_name_H-M   'P 1'
#
loop_
_entity.id
_entity.type
_entity.pdbx_description
1 polymer ?
#
loop_
_entity_poly.entity_id
_entity_poly.type
_entity_poly.pdbx_seq_one_letter_code
_entity_poly.pdbx_strand_id
1 'polypeptide(L)'
;MRTYKDETWEWIEKKGSQEAPFNGKYLFFSSNRSQLKKIAQQEIAIYNFTCAKVLLDPDVKRDEYMLCIYDLDNRRERELAMRYAGKEGIRYVGWIGKAMEIKEFFDKMCVEKKELF
;
A
#
# COMPACT_ATOMS: atom_id res chain seq x y z
N MET A 1 -13.33 7.29 11.08
CA MET A 1 -12.48 7.34 9.86
C MET A 1 -13.15 8.24 8.84
N ARG A 2 -12.35 8.94 8.03
CA ARG A 2 -12.81 9.57 6.80
C ARG A 2 -12.36 8.70 5.63
N THR A 3 -13.22 8.58 4.64
CA THR A 3 -12.89 7.95 3.37
C THR A 3 -13.24 8.92 2.26
N TYR A 4 -12.29 9.18 1.38
CA TYR A 4 -12.47 10.05 0.23
C TYR A 4 -12.10 9.25 -1.02
N LYS A 5 -12.81 9.48 -2.13
CA LYS A 5 -12.56 8.79 -3.39
C LYS A 5 -12.20 9.85 -4.44
N ASP A 6 -11.05 9.66 -5.06
CA ASP A 6 -10.68 10.30 -6.32
C ASP A 6 -11.13 9.44 -7.50
N GLU A 7 -10.68 9.80 -8.70
CA GLU A 7 -10.97 9.08 -9.94
C GLU A 7 -10.34 7.68 -9.99
N THR A 8 -9.20 7.46 -9.30
CA THR A 8 -8.46 6.19 -9.35
C THR A 8 -8.22 5.56 -7.96
N TRP A 9 -8.39 6.34 -6.89
CA TRP A 9 -7.94 5.98 -5.55
C TRP A 9 -9.03 6.22 -4.50
N GLU A 10 -9.20 5.27 -3.58
CA GLU A 10 -9.96 5.45 -2.34
C GLU A 10 -8.99 5.69 -1.18
N TRP A 11 -8.98 6.91 -0.66
CA TRP A 11 -8.25 7.31 0.53
C TRP A 11 -9.00 6.93 1.79
N ILE A 12 -8.26 6.49 2.80
CA ILE A 12 -8.73 6.08 4.12
C ILE A 12 -7.81 6.75 5.14
N GLU A 13 -8.40 7.57 6.02
CA GLU A 13 -7.66 8.32 7.03
C GLU A 13 -8.43 8.40 8.35
N LYS A 14 -7.74 8.75 9.44
CA LYS A 14 -8.38 9.04 10.72
C LYS A 14 -9.10 10.40 10.65
N LYS A 15 -10.31 10.46 11.21
CA LYS A 15 -11.11 11.69 11.25
C LYS A 15 -10.40 12.68 12.19
N GLY A 16 -9.87 13.77 11.64
CA GLY A 16 -9.14 14.78 12.42
C GLY A 16 -7.61 14.65 12.39
N SER A 17 -7.04 13.72 11.61
CA SER A 17 -5.62 13.79 11.30
C SER A 17 -5.37 15.02 10.42
N GLN A 18 -4.54 15.95 10.90
CA GLN A 18 -3.86 16.90 10.02
C GLN A 18 -3.04 16.12 8.99
N GLU A 19 -2.78 16.71 7.82
CA GLU A 19 -1.91 16.17 6.77
C GLU A 19 -0.51 15.94 7.35
N ALA A 20 -0.34 14.84 8.09
CA ALA A 20 0.93 14.51 8.70
C ALA A 20 1.89 14.16 7.57
N PRO A 21 3.11 14.73 7.59
CA PRO A 21 4.08 14.42 6.56
C PRO A 21 4.35 12.91 6.59
N PHE A 22 4.13 12.22 5.47
CA PHE A 22 4.59 10.85 5.29
C PHE A 22 5.91 10.88 4.50
N ASN A 23 6.86 10.01 4.87
CA ASN A 23 8.13 9.85 4.15
C ASN A 23 8.20 8.55 3.34
N GLY A 24 7.11 7.80 3.28
CA GLY A 24 7.01 6.64 2.42
C GLY A 24 5.69 5.91 2.57
N LYS A 25 5.63 4.76 1.92
CA LYS A 25 4.42 3.95 1.79
C LYS A 25 4.77 2.47 1.76
N TYR A 26 3.99 1.68 2.47
CA TYR A 26 3.99 0.22 2.40
C TYR A 26 3.07 -0.24 1.27
N LEU A 27 3.54 -1.17 0.43
CA LEU A 27 2.75 -1.70 -0.69
C LEU A 27 2.18 -3.09 -0.42
N PHE A 28 0.91 -3.24 -0.73
CA PHE A 28 0.17 -4.50 -0.71
C PHE A 28 -0.57 -4.69 -2.03
N PHE A 29 -0.64 -5.94 -2.49
CA PHE A 29 -1.41 -6.36 -3.66
C PHE A 29 -2.37 -7.47 -3.26
N SER A 30 -3.55 -7.48 -3.87
CA SER A 30 -4.53 -8.54 -3.70
C SER A 30 -5.56 -8.47 -4.82
N SER A 31 -6.03 -9.62 -5.29
CA SER A 31 -7.21 -9.70 -6.16
C SER A 31 -8.51 -9.31 -5.44
N ASN A 32 -8.50 -9.22 -4.10
CA ASN A 32 -9.66 -8.86 -3.29
C ASN A 32 -9.54 -7.46 -2.67
N ARG A 33 -10.15 -6.49 -3.33
CA ARG A 33 -10.24 -5.09 -2.85
C ARG A 33 -10.79 -4.97 -1.43
N SER A 34 -11.80 -5.77 -1.09
CA SER A 34 -12.43 -5.72 0.24
C SER A 34 -11.48 -6.18 1.35
N GLN A 35 -10.58 -7.13 1.06
CA GLN A 35 -9.53 -7.52 1.99
C GLN A 35 -8.52 -6.39 2.20
N LEU A 36 -8.06 -5.75 1.13
CA LEU A 36 -7.15 -4.60 1.24
C LEU A 36 -7.76 -3.46 2.06
N LYS A 37 -9.04 -3.15 1.83
CA LYS A 37 -9.74 -2.13 2.61
C LYS A 37 -9.80 -2.48 4.09
N LYS A 38 -10.07 -3.74 4.44
CA LYS A 38 -10.04 -4.21 5.83
C LYS A 38 -8.67 -4.07 6.46
N ILE A 39 -7.61 -4.43 5.73
CA ILE A 39 -6.22 -4.26 6.16
C ILE A 39 -5.93 -2.78 6.44
N ALA A 40 -6.22 -1.90 5.48
CA ALA A 40 -6.02 -0.48 5.62
C ALA A 40 -6.71 0.09 6.88
N GLN A 41 -7.97 -0.30 7.09
CA GLN A 41 -8.73 0.13 8.26
C GLN A 41 -8.13 -0.41 9.56
N GLN A 42 -7.79 -1.70 9.62
CA GLN A 42 -7.16 -2.30 10.80
C GLN A 42 -5.82 -1.66 11.11
N GLU A 43 -4.97 -1.47 10.10
CA GLU A 43 -3.64 -0.91 10.28
C GLU A 43 -3.74 0.53 10.80
N ILE A 44 -4.56 1.38 10.18
CA ILE A 44 -4.78 2.75 10.65
C ILE A 44 -5.40 2.79 12.06
N ALA A 45 -6.39 1.93 12.34
CA ALA A 45 -7.10 1.95 13.63
C ALA A 45 -6.20 1.49 14.78
N ILE A 46 -5.54 0.34 14.61
CA ILE A 46 -4.80 -0.38 15.66
C ILE A 46 -3.38 0.18 15.78
N TYR A 47 -2.67 0.31 14.66
CA TYR A 47 -1.24 0.67 14.67
C TYR A 47 -1.02 2.16 14.43
N ASN A 48 -2.08 2.94 14.23
CA ASN A 48 -2.00 4.39 14.11
C ASN A 48 -1.16 4.87 12.91
N PHE A 49 -1.22 4.15 11.79
CA PHE A 49 -0.70 4.64 10.51
C PHE A 49 -1.39 5.94 10.09
N THR A 50 -0.69 6.75 9.29
CA THR A 50 -1.14 8.11 8.93
C THR A 50 -2.40 8.07 8.08
N CYS A 51 -2.29 7.41 6.92
CA CYS A 51 -3.38 7.23 5.97
C CYS A 51 -3.07 6.06 5.05
N ALA A 52 -4.06 5.64 4.27
CA ALA A 52 -3.89 4.63 3.26
C ALA A 52 -4.69 5.00 2.01
N LYS A 53 -4.26 4.51 0.86
CA LYS A 53 -5.02 4.57 -0.39
C LYS A 53 -5.16 3.18 -0.99
N VAL A 54 -6.34 2.89 -1.50
CA VAL A 54 -6.67 1.62 -2.17
C VAL A 54 -7.06 1.95 -3.61
N LEU A 55 -6.53 1.21 -4.56
CA LEU A 55 -6.90 1.35 -5.97
C LEU A 55 -8.38 1.01 -6.15
N LEU A 56 -9.11 1.84 -6.90
CA LEU A 56 -10.53 1.63 -7.15
C LEU A 56 -10.76 0.49 -8.14
N ASP A 57 -10.01 0.50 -9.23
CA ASP A 57 -10.00 -0.50 -10.29
C ASP A 57 -8.76 -1.39 -10.15
N PRO A 58 -8.80 -2.66 -10.57
CA PRO A 58 -7.61 -3.50 -10.59
C PRO A 58 -6.58 -2.97 -11.60
N ASP A 59 -5.30 -3.17 -11.31
CA ASP A 59 -4.23 -2.82 -12.24
C ASP A 59 -4.33 -3.69 -13.50
N VAL A 60 -4.46 -3.06 -14.67
CA VAL A 60 -4.71 -3.74 -15.96
C VAL A 60 -3.63 -4.78 -16.29
N LYS A 61 -2.39 -4.60 -15.80
CA LYS A 61 -1.30 -5.55 -16.08
C LYS A 61 -1.30 -6.76 -15.16
N ARG A 62 -1.88 -6.63 -13.95
CA ARG A 62 -1.77 -7.65 -12.89
C ARG A 62 -3.11 -8.25 -12.49
N ASP A 63 -4.22 -7.63 -12.87
CA ASP A 63 -5.58 -7.96 -12.41
C ASP A 63 -5.70 -7.96 -10.87
N GLU A 64 -4.87 -7.15 -10.20
CA GLU A 64 -4.80 -7.04 -8.76
C GLU A 64 -5.04 -5.59 -8.31
N TYR A 65 -5.71 -5.44 -7.18
CA TYR A 65 -5.82 -4.15 -6.50
C TYR A 65 -4.54 -3.86 -5.74
N MET A 66 -4.21 -2.57 -5.63
CA MET A 66 -3.09 -2.10 -4.84
C MET A 66 -3.55 -1.31 -3.61
N LEU A 67 -2.90 -1.54 -2.48
CA LEU A 67 -3.03 -0.75 -1.26
C LEU A 67 -1.68 -0.13 -0.93
N CYS A 68 -1.67 1.18 -0.70
CA CYS A 68 -0.52 1.89 -0.17
C CYS A 68 -0.87 2.40 1.23
N ILE A 69 -0.09 2.04 2.25
CA ILE A 69 -0.23 2.56 3.61
C ILE A 69 0.91 3.53 3.87
N TYR A 70 0.60 4.78 4.18
CA TYR A 70 1.57 5.85 4.39
C TYR A 70 2.00 5.95 5.85
N ASP A 71 3.30 6.17 6.05
CA ASP A 71 3.90 6.37 7.37
C ASP A 71 5.09 7.34 7.32
N LEU A 72 5.66 7.64 8.47
CA LEU A 72 6.85 8.48 8.63
C LEU A 72 8.14 7.68 8.41
N ASP A 73 8.16 6.40 8.75
CA ASP A 73 9.38 5.57 8.70
C ASP A 73 9.08 4.12 8.31
N ASN A 74 10.12 3.40 7.86
CA ASN A 74 10.05 1.98 7.50
C ASN A 74 10.16 1.01 8.69
N ARG A 75 10.10 1.51 9.94
CA ARG A 75 10.37 0.72 11.16
C ARG A 75 9.48 -0.52 11.30
N ARG A 76 8.29 -0.48 10.70
CA ARG A 76 7.27 -1.53 10.77
C ARG A 76 7.32 -2.50 9.60
N GLU A 77 8.27 -2.34 8.69
CA GLU A 77 8.43 -3.22 7.53
C GLU A 77 8.56 -4.68 7.95
N ARG A 78 9.41 -4.98 8.95
CA ARG A 78 9.62 -6.35 9.43
C ARG A 78 8.36 -6.94 10.07
N GLU A 79 7.64 -6.14 10.84
CA GLU A 79 6.39 -6.56 11.49
C GLU A 79 5.29 -6.85 10.46
N LEU A 80 5.14 -5.98 9.47
CA LEU A 80 4.22 -6.17 8.36
C LEU A 80 4.61 -7.40 7.53
N ALA A 81 5.90 -7.54 7.19
CA ALA A 81 6.40 -8.71 6.48
C ALA A 81 6.04 -10.00 7.22
N MET A 82 6.25 -10.07 8.54
CA MET A 82 5.92 -11.25 9.33
C MET A 82 4.41 -11.48 9.47
N ARG A 83 3.60 -10.44 9.69
CA ARG A 83 2.15 -10.57 9.87
C ARG A 83 1.43 -11.00 8.60
N TYR A 84 1.94 -10.55 7.45
CA TYR A 84 1.35 -10.84 6.14
C TYR A 84 2.11 -11.94 5.38
N ALA A 85 3.22 -12.44 5.92
CA ALA A 85 3.88 -13.65 5.40
C ALA A 85 2.92 -14.83 5.49
N GLY A 86 2.55 -15.38 4.33
CA GLY A 86 1.65 -16.53 4.25
C GLY A 86 0.16 -16.23 4.37
N LYS A 87 -0.26 -14.95 4.38
CA LYS A 87 -1.69 -14.64 4.21
C LYS A 87 -2.12 -14.91 2.78
N GLU A 88 -2.99 -15.90 2.60
CA GLU A 88 -3.58 -16.21 1.29
C GLU A 88 -4.28 -15.00 0.68
N GLY A 89 -3.98 -14.75 -0.59
CA GLY A 89 -4.57 -13.65 -1.36
C GLY A 89 -4.01 -12.27 -1.03
N ILE A 90 -2.99 -12.13 -0.17
CA ILE A 90 -2.36 -10.85 0.14
C ILE A 90 -0.86 -10.95 -0.13
N ARG A 91 -0.38 -10.10 -1.04
CA ARG A 91 1.04 -9.97 -1.35
C ARG A 91 1.57 -8.65 -0.82
N TYR A 92 2.29 -8.73 0.30
CA TYR A 92 3.06 -7.60 0.80
C TYR A 92 4.40 -7.51 0.04
N VAL A 93 4.76 -6.32 -0.41
CA VAL A 93 5.96 -6.09 -1.21
C VAL A 93 7.08 -5.43 -0.42
N GLY A 94 6.75 -4.47 0.45
CA GLY A 94 7.75 -3.74 1.23
C GLY A 94 7.44 -2.25 1.37
N TRP A 95 8.39 -1.51 1.94
CA TRP A 95 8.35 -0.07 2.05
C TRP A 95 9.02 0.64 0.87
N ILE A 96 8.42 1.74 0.43
CA ILE A 96 8.97 2.65 -0.57
C ILE A 96 9.01 4.06 0.01
N GLY A 97 10.20 4.67 0.00
CA GLY A 97 10.37 6.06 0.42
C GLY A 97 9.66 7.06 -0.48
N LYS A 98 9.41 8.27 0.03
CA LYS A 98 8.74 9.38 -0.67
C LYS A 98 9.46 9.82 -1.94
N ALA A 99 10.78 9.66 -1.97
CA ALA A 99 11.62 9.98 -3.13
C ALA A 99 11.43 9.02 -4.31
N MET A 100 10.67 7.93 -4.15
CA MET A 100 10.45 6.94 -5.20
C MET A 100 8.98 6.94 -5.65
N GLU A 101 8.79 7.31 -6.91
CA GLU A 101 7.50 7.26 -7.58
C GLU A 101 7.02 5.81 -7.71
N ILE A 102 5.70 5.60 -7.60
CA ILE A 102 5.11 4.26 -7.75
C ILE A 102 5.43 3.70 -9.14
N LYS A 103 5.46 4.56 -10.17
CA LYS A 103 5.80 4.19 -11.53
C LYS A 103 7.24 3.70 -11.66
N GLU A 104 8.20 4.41 -11.07
CA GLU A 104 9.61 3.98 -11.05
C GLU A 104 9.81 2.68 -10.28
N PHE A 105 9.08 2.49 -9.18
CA PHE A 105 9.11 1.23 -8.46
C PHE A 105 8.56 0.07 -9.29
N PHE A 106 7.44 0.29 -9.98
CA PHE A 106 6.89 -0.73 -10.89
C PHE A 106 7.83 -1.03 -12.04
N ASP A 107 8.47 -0.02 -12.63
CA ASP A 107 9.44 -0.19 -13.70
C ASP A 107 10.62 -1.06 -13.21
N LYS A 108 11.19 -0.74 -12.04
CA LYS A 108 12.23 -1.57 -11.39
C LYS A 108 11.78 -2.99 -11.04
N MET A 109 10.53 -3.18 -10.66
CA MET A 109 9.96 -4.52 -10.38
C MET A 109 9.55 -5.28 -11.65
N CYS A 110 9.30 -4.57 -12.75
CA CYS A 110 8.92 -5.11 -14.05
C CYS A 110 10.12 -5.26 -15.01
N VAL A 111 11.34 -4.96 -14.56
CA VAL A 111 12.54 -5.47 -15.24
C VAL A 111 12.47 -7.00 -15.11
N GLU A 112 11.90 -7.61 -16.14
CA GLU A 112 12.01 -9.05 -16.35
C GLU A 112 13.48 -9.42 -16.20
N LYS A 113 13.73 -10.54 -15.53
CA LYS A 113 15.04 -11.17 -15.36
C LYS A 113 15.80 -11.47 -16.68
N LYS A 114 15.31 -10.98 -17.82
CA LYS A 114 15.87 -11.13 -19.16
C LYS A 114 16.84 -10.01 -19.56
N GLU A 115 16.92 -8.90 -18.83
CA GLU A 115 17.87 -7.80 -19.13
C GLU A 115 19.10 -7.79 -18.21
N LEU A 116 19.33 -8.87 -17.45
CA LEU A 116 20.52 -9.03 -16.59
C LEU A 116 21.49 -10.11 -17.11
N PHE A 117 21.46 -10.41 -18.42
CA PHE A 117 22.44 -11.27 -19.07
C PHE A 117 23.41 -10.45 -19.92
#